data_AF-A0A453KXN0-F1
#
_entry.id   AF-A0A453KXN0-F1
#
_cell.length_a   1.000
_cell.length_b   1.000
_cell.length_c   1.000
_cell.angle_alpha   90.00
_cell.angle_beta   90.00
_cell.angle_gamma   90.00
#
_symmetry.space_group_name_H-M   'P 1'
#
loop_
_entity.id
_entity.type
_entity.pdbx_description
1 polymer ?
#
loop_
_entity_poly.entity_id
_entity_poly.type
_entity_poly.pdbx_seq_one_letter_code
_entity_poly.pdbx_strand_id
1 'polypeptide(L)'
;VDLGVAVQRACESQAEPLKFLYPLDSSIKEKIESIAKFYGASGVEYSEQAEKQIEMYTKQGFSNLPICMAKTQYSFSHVPSMKGAPSDFVLPIRDVRASIGAGFIYPLVGTMSTMPGLPTRPCFYEIDIDTATGKVMGLS
;
A
#
# COMPACT_ATOMS: atom_id res chain seq x y z
N VAL A 1 -18.20 23.57 -4.78
CA VAL A 1 -19.41 23.21 -5.56
C VAL A 1 -19.00 22.60 -6.90
N ASP A 2 -18.06 23.19 -7.62
CA ASP A 2 -17.59 22.71 -8.93
C ASP A 2 -17.10 21.26 -8.94
N LEU A 3 -16.35 20.83 -7.92
CA LEU A 3 -15.94 19.43 -7.77
C LEU A 3 -17.14 18.48 -7.71
N GLY A 4 -18.20 18.85 -6.98
CA GLY A 4 -19.41 18.05 -6.85
C GLY A 4 -20.14 17.88 -8.19
N VAL A 5 -20.23 18.96 -8.96
CA VAL A 5 -20.82 18.94 -10.31
C VAL A 5 -19.99 18.08 -11.27
N ALA A 6 -18.66 18.15 -11.18
CA ALA A 6 -17.78 17.33 -12.01
C ALA A 6 -17.92 15.82 -11.70
N VAL A 7 -18.03 15.45 -10.43
CA VAL A 7 -18.27 14.05 -10.01
C VAL A 7 -19.62 13.55 -10.49
N GLN A 8 -20.68 14.37 -10.34
CA GLN A 8 -22.01 14.02 -10.82
C GLN A 8 -21.99 13.68 -12.32
N ARG A 9 -21.36 14.54 -13.15
CA ARG A 9 -21.22 14.30 -14.59
C ARG A 9 -20.44 13.03 -14.92
N ALA A 10 -19.38 12.74 -14.16
CA ALA A 10 -18.60 11.51 -14.35
C ALA A 10 -19.45 10.27 -14.05
N CYS A 11 -20.32 10.30 -13.04
CA CYS A 11 -21.24 9.20 -12.72
C CYS A 11 -22.36 9.02 -13.75
N GLU A 12 -22.81 10.09 -14.40
CA GLU A 12 -23.87 10.04 -15.44
C GLU A 12 -23.33 9.52 -16.80
N SER A 13 -22.03 9.64 -17.05
CA SER A 13 -21.40 9.08 -18.24
C SER A 13 -21.39 7.54 -18.19
N GLN A 14 -21.68 6.87 -19.32
CA GLN A 14 -21.61 5.41 -19.42
C GLN A 14 -20.19 4.94 -19.13
N ALA A 15 -19.98 4.43 -17.91
CA ALA A 15 -18.72 3.84 -17.52
C ALA A 15 -18.58 2.44 -18.14
N GLU A 16 -17.42 2.20 -18.76
CA GLU A 16 -16.96 0.84 -19.05
C GLU A 16 -17.00 -0.02 -17.77
N PRO A 17 -17.25 -1.34 -17.87
CA PRO A 17 -17.16 -2.22 -16.72
C PRO A 17 -15.75 -2.15 -16.10
N LEU A 18 -15.68 -2.14 -14.77
CA LEU A 18 -14.43 -2.10 -14.03
C LEU A 18 -13.52 -3.26 -14.43
N LYS A 19 -12.35 -2.94 -14.99
CA LYS A 19 -11.30 -3.91 -15.32
C LYS A 19 -10.22 -3.84 -14.24
N PHE A 20 -9.97 -4.96 -13.58
CA PHE A 20 -8.87 -5.07 -12.62
C PHE A 20 -7.52 -5.11 -13.33
N LEU A 21 -6.47 -4.67 -12.64
CA LEU A 21 -5.11 -4.57 -13.19
C LEU A 21 -4.51 -5.94 -13.57
N TYR A 22 -4.90 -6.99 -12.84
CA TYR A 22 -4.44 -8.36 -13.02
C TYR A 22 -5.55 -9.34 -12.66
N PRO A 23 -5.55 -10.55 -13.24
CA PRO A 23 -6.48 -11.60 -12.85
C PRO A 23 -5.96 -12.36 -11.62
N LEU A 24 -6.86 -12.94 -10.83
CA LEU A 24 -6.52 -13.55 -9.53
C LEU A 24 -5.84 -14.92 -9.65
N ASP A 25 -5.92 -15.57 -10.80
CA ASP A 25 -5.28 -16.86 -11.11
C ASP A 25 -3.79 -16.72 -11.49
N SER A 26 -3.30 -15.51 -11.74
CA SER A 26 -1.86 -15.25 -11.96
C SER A 26 -1.02 -15.61 -10.73
N SER A 27 0.25 -15.91 -10.97
CA SER A 27 1.21 -16.16 -9.90
C SER A 27 1.43 -14.91 -9.04
N ILE A 28 1.88 -15.10 -7.80
CA ILE A 28 2.17 -14.00 -6.87
C ILE A 28 3.17 -13.00 -7.49
N LYS A 29 4.19 -13.50 -8.21
CA LYS A 29 5.20 -12.64 -8.88
C LYS A 29 4.60 -11.82 -10.02
N GLU A 30 3.78 -12.42 -10.88
CA GLU A 30 3.14 -11.71 -11.99
C GLU A 30 2.18 -10.61 -11.51
N LYS A 31 1.47 -10.85 -10.40
CA LYS A 31 0.61 -9.85 -9.76
C LYS A 31 1.43 -8.67 -9.26
N ILE A 32 2.53 -8.95 -8.57
CA ILE A 32 3.46 -7.93 -8.09
C ILE A 32 4.08 -7.16 -9.26
N GLU A 33 4.51 -7.83 -10.32
CA GLU A 33 5.07 -7.19 -11.52
C GLU A 33 4.04 -6.33 -12.26
N SER A 34 2.78 -6.75 -12.34
CA SER A 34 1.70 -5.94 -12.91
C SER A 34 1.53 -4.63 -12.15
N ILE A 35 1.56 -4.69 -10.81
CA ILE A 35 1.51 -3.49 -9.97
C ILE A 35 2.78 -2.63 -10.12
N ALA A 36 3.95 -3.26 -10.20
CA ALA A 36 5.23 -2.58 -10.40
C ALA A 36 5.26 -1.80 -11.73
N LYS A 37 4.78 -2.41 -12.82
CA LYS A 37 4.64 -1.76 -14.13
C LYS A 37 3.71 -0.55 -14.06
N PHE A 38 2.60 -0.66 -13.32
CA PHE A 38 1.71 0.48 -13.09
C PHE A 38 2.39 1.65 -12.35
N TYR A 39 3.37 1.36 -11.49
CA TYR A 39 4.19 2.39 -10.84
C TYR A 39 5.27 2.99 -11.74
N GLY A 40 5.49 2.48 -12.96
CA GLY A 40 6.59 2.89 -13.84
C GLY A 40 7.93 2.22 -13.52
N ALA A 41 7.91 1.11 -12.76
CA ALA A 41 9.11 0.33 -12.48
C ALA A 41 9.57 -0.46 -13.72
N SER A 42 10.88 -0.57 -13.92
CA SER A 42 11.48 -1.43 -14.96
C SER A 42 11.46 -2.91 -14.57
N GLY A 43 11.39 -3.22 -13.28
CA GLY A 43 11.35 -4.58 -12.77
C GLY A 43 11.17 -4.67 -11.27
N VAL A 44 11.19 -5.90 -10.78
CA VAL A 44 11.06 -6.23 -9.36
C VAL A 44 12.21 -7.16 -8.99
N GLU A 45 12.86 -6.87 -7.87
CA GLU A 45 13.91 -7.71 -7.31
C GLU A 45 13.40 -8.32 -6.00
N TYR A 46 13.64 -9.61 -5.79
CA TYR A 46 13.18 -10.33 -4.62
C TYR A 46 14.39 -10.75 -3.78
N SER A 47 14.31 -10.53 -2.47
CA SER A 47 15.26 -11.11 -1.53
C SER A 47 15.07 -12.64 -1.47
N GLU A 48 16.10 -13.36 -1.01
CA GLU A 48 15.98 -14.82 -0.77
C GLU A 48 14.85 -15.17 0.20
N GLN A 49 14.59 -14.30 1.18
CA GLN A 49 13.50 -14.49 2.13
C GLN A 49 12.14 -14.34 1.43
N ALA A 50 11.98 -13.31 0.59
CA ALA A 50 10.77 -13.10 -0.19
C ALA A 50 10.50 -14.29 -1.12
N GLU A 51 11.52 -14.79 -1.82
CA GLU A 51 11.43 -15.97 -2.68
C GLU A 51 10.90 -17.20 -1.93
N LYS A 52 11.48 -17.52 -0.76
CA LYS A 52 11.05 -18.65 0.08
C LYS A 52 9.60 -18.51 0.53
N GLN A 53 9.18 -17.31 0.93
CA GLN A 53 7.80 -17.06 1.37
C GLN A 53 6.81 -17.18 0.21
N ILE A 54 7.15 -16.65 -0.97
CA ILE A 54 6.32 -16.78 -2.17
C ILE A 54 6.13 -18.26 -2.54
N GLU A 55 7.21 -19.05 -2.52
CA GLU A 55 7.14 -20.48 -2.80
C GLU A 55 6.25 -21.20 -1.77
N MET A 56 6.42 -20.90 -0.48
CA MET A 56 5.61 -21.45 0.59
C MET A 56 4.11 -21.13 0.42
N TYR A 57 3.76 -19.88 0.16
CA TYR A 57 2.36 -19.48 -0.04
C TYR A 57 1.75 -20.08 -1.30
N THR A 58 2.56 -20.26 -2.35
CA THR A 58 2.12 -20.96 -3.57
C THR A 58 1.81 -22.43 -3.28
N LYS A 59 2.69 -23.14 -2.55
CA LYS A 59 2.46 -24.54 -2.14
C LYS A 59 1.24 -24.71 -1.22
N GLN A 60 0.93 -23.70 -0.41
CA GLN A 60 -0.23 -23.70 0.48
C GLN A 60 -1.56 -23.37 -0.24
N GLY A 61 -1.53 -23.04 -1.53
CA GLY A 61 -2.73 -22.69 -2.30
C GLY A 61 -3.20 -21.25 -2.09
N PHE A 62 -2.36 -20.37 -1.51
CA PHE A 62 -2.67 -18.96 -1.30
C PHE A 62 -2.30 -18.07 -2.50
N SER A 63 -1.87 -18.66 -3.62
CA SER A 63 -1.50 -17.94 -4.85
C SER A 63 -2.63 -17.06 -5.38
N ASN A 64 -3.88 -17.45 -5.15
CA ASN A 64 -5.05 -16.77 -5.72
C ASN A 64 -5.46 -15.51 -4.96
N LEU A 65 -4.81 -15.21 -3.83
CA LEU A 65 -5.09 -14.01 -3.06
C LEU A 65 -4.61 -12.74 -3.81
N PRO A 66 -5.32 -11.61 -3.67
CA PRO A 66 -4.87 -10.31 -4.15
C PRO A 66 -3.63 -9.81 -3.38
N ILE A 67 -2.95 -8.85 -4.00
CA ILE A 67 -1.73 -8.23 -3.47
C ILE A 67 -2.01 -6.82 -2.91
N CYS A 68 -1.54 -6.56 -1.70
CA CYS A 68 -1.53 -5.24 -1.06
C CYS A 68 -0.07 -4.76 -0.89
N MET A 69 0.40 -3.87 -1.76
CA MET A 69 1.79 -3.41 -1.72
C MET A 69 2.07 -2.53 -0.49
N ALA A 70 3.01 -2.95 0.35
CA ALA A 70 3.46 -2.17 1.50
C ALA A 70 4.75 -1.41 1.13
N LYS A 71 4.61 -0.15 0.72
CA LYS A 71 5.70 0.73 0.27
C LYS A 71 5.57 2.14 0.85
N THR A 72 6.61 2.96 0.65
CA THR A 72 6.54 4.40 0.93
C THR A 72 5.43 5.06 0.12
N GLN A 73 4.59 5.86 0.77
CA GLN A 73 3.51 6.64 0.16
C GLN A 73 4.00 7.93 -0.53
N TYR A 74 5.27 8.32 -0.31
CA TYR A 74 5.81 9.59 -0.80
C TYR A 74 6.28 9.57 -2.25
N SER A 75 6.36 8.38 -2.87
CA SER A 75 6.84 8.19 -4.24
C SER A 75 6.20 6.97 -4.87
N PHE A 76 6.11 6.91 -6.21
CA PHE A 76 5.82 5.66 -6.93
C PHE A 76 6.93 4.62 -6.76
N SER A 77 8.18 5.07 -6.62
CA SER A 77 9.34 4.22 -6.34
C SER A 77 9.42 3.78 -4.88
N HIS A 78 10.44 2.99 -4.52
CA HIS A 78 10.73 2.66 -3.13
C HIS A 78 11.48 3.78 -2.37
N VAL A 79 11.89 4.86 -3.06
CA VAL A 79 12.68 5.96 -2.49
C VAL A 79 11.81 7.19 -2.27
N PRO A 80 11.60 7.66 -1.02
CA PRO A 80 10.72 8.80 -0.73
C PRO A 80 11.10 10.12 -1.42
N SER A 81 12.37 10.31 -1.78
CA SER A 81 12.85 11.55 -2.41
C SER A 81 12.56 11.65 -3.91
N MET A 82 12.26 10.53 -4.59
CA MET A 82 11.93 10.52 -6.01
C MET A 82 10.47 10.96 -6.26
N LYS A 83 10.26 12.28 -6.38
CA LYS A 83 8.93 12.88 -6.56
C LYS A 83 8.50 12.91 -8.03
N GLY A 84 7.20 13.16 -8.27
CA GLY A 84 6.63 13.20 -9.61
C GLY A 84 6.27 11.81 -10.13
N ALA A 85 6.51 11.55 -11.41
CA ALA A 85 6.31 10.25 -12.04
C ALA A 85 7.68 9.66 -12.45
N PRO A 86 8.45 9.09 -11.50
CA PRO A 86 9.73 8.47 -11.82
C PRO A 86 9.52 7.25 -12.73
N SER A 87 10.45 7.01 -13.64
CA SER A 87 10.52 5.80 -14.49
C SER A 87 11.81 5.03 -14.21
N ASP A 88 11.89 3.80 -14.73
CA ASP A 88 13.13 3.00 -14.82
C ASP A 88 13.77 2.59 -13.49
N PHE A 89 12.98 2.54 -12.41
CA PHE A 89 13.44 2.04 -11.12
C PHE A 89 13.09 0.57 -10.92
N VAL A 90 13.91 -0.15 -10.17
CA VAL A 90 13.62 -1.52 -9.72
C VAL A 90 12.99 -1.47 -8.33
N LEU A 91 11.95 -2.27 -8.09
CA LEU A 91 11.32 -2.39 -6.78
C LEU A 91 11.94 -3.53 -5.97
N PRO A 92 12.66 -3.24 -4.87
CA PRO A 92 13.22 -4.27 -4.00
C PRO A 92 12.16 -4.78 -3.01
N ILE A 93 11.81 -6.06 -3.11
CA ILE A 93 10.92 -6.77 -2.20
C ILE A 93 11.75 -7.52 -1.18
N ARG A 94 11.66 -7.07 0.08
CA ARG A 94 12.47 -7.59 1.17
C ARG A 94 11.84 -8.81 1.83
N ASP A 95 10.52 -8.82 1.98
CA ASP A 95 9.78 -9.87 2.67
C ASP A 95 8.36 -9.91 2.11
N VAL A 96 7.69 -11.05 2.24
CA VAL A 96 6.30 -11.22 1.80
C VAL A 96 5.52 -11.87 2.93
N ARG A 97 4.39 -11.28 3.28
CA ARG A 97 3.54 -11.76 4.37
C ARG A 97 2.12 -11.96 3.87
N ALA A 98 1.41 -12.91 4.47
CA ALA A 98 0.02 -13.18 4.13
C ALA A 98 -0.91 -12.85 5.30
N SER A 99 -1.94 -12.06 5.04
CA SER A 99 -3.05 -11.78 5.95
C SER A 99 -4.24 -12.64 5.55
N ILE A 100 -4.19 -13.94 5.88
CA ILE A 100 -5.16 -14.92 5.40
C ILE A 100 -6.60 -14.58 5.82
N GLY A 101 -6.80 -14.13 7.06
CA GLY A 101 -8.14 -13.73 7.53
C GLY A 101 -8.72 -12.53 6.77
N ALA A 102 -7.88 -11.62 6.28
CA ALA A 102 -8.29 -10.47 5.47
C ALA A 102 -8.32 -10.80 3.96
N GLY A 103 -7.77 -11.95 3.56
CA GLY A 103 -7.79 -12.42 2.19
C GLY A 103 -6.80 -11.72 1.25
N PHE A 104 -5.60 -11.34 1.71
CA PHE A 104 -4.57 -10.77 0.82
C PHE A 104 -3.13 -11.11 1.25
N ILE A 105 -2.20 -10.98 0.30
CA ILE A 105 -0.75 -11.08 0.52
C ILE A 105 -0.17 -9.67 0.39
N TYR A 106 0.76 -9.29 1.25
CA TYR A 106 1.41 -7.99 1.23
C TYR A 106 2.94 -8.11 1.19
N PRO A 107 3.59 -7.75 0.07
CA PRO A 107 5.03 -7.64 0.00
C PRO A 107 5.50 -6.34 0.66
N LEU A 108 6.56 -6.44 1.45
CA LEU A 108 7.24 -5.32 2.09
C LEU A 108 8.34 -4.80 1.18
N VAL A 109 8.11 -3.60 0.65
CA VAL A 109 9.05 -2.89 -0.23
C VAL A 109 9.92 -1.96 0.61
N GLY A 110 11.23 -2.19 0.58
CA GLY A 110 12.19 -1.39 1.36
C GLY A 110 12.00 -1.47 2.88
N THR A 111 12.35 -0.39 3.58
CA THR A 111 12.31 -0.28 5.04
C THR A 111 11.02 0.39 5.51
N MET A 112 9.91 -0.37 5.51
CA MET A 112 8.65 0.11 6.08
C MET A 112 8.57 -0.21 7.58
N SER A 113 8.25 0.78 8.42
CA SER A 113 7.96 0.57 9.83
C SER A 113 6.49 0.16 10.01
N THR A 114 6.25 -0.93 10.73
CA THR A 114 4.90 -1.38 11.10
C THR A 114 4.45 -0.85 12.45
N MET A 115 5.34 -0.19 13.20
CA MET A 115 5.04 0.36 14.52
C MET A 115 5.57 1.80 14.59
N PRO A 116 4.69 2.82 14.60
CA PRO A 116 5.12 4.19 14.79
C PRO A 116 5.63 4.38 16.22
N GLY A 117 6.71 5.15 16.36
CA GLY A 117 7.17 5.63 17.66
C GLY A 117 6.50 6.95 18.05
N LEU A 118 6.64 7.32 19.32
CA LEU A 118 6.26 8.65 19.78
C LEU A 118 7.28 9.70 19.28
N PRO A 119 6.85 10.93 18.95
CA PRO A 119 7.76 12.02 18.64
C PRO A 119 8.46 12.52 19.91
N THR A 120 9.52 13.33 19.76
CA THR A 120 10.30 13.90 20.88
C THR A 120 9.42 14.67 21.87
N ARG A 121 8.36 15.35 21.39
CA ARG A 121 7.33 15.97 22.21
C ARG A 121 5.96 15.35 21.86
N PRO A 122 5.52 14.31 22.59
CA PRO A 122 4.21 13.70 22.38
C PRO A 122 3.05 14.64 22.70
N CYS A 123 1.94 14.50 21.99
CA CYS A 123 0.74 15.32 22.20
C CYS A 123 0.12 15.17 23.59
N PHE A 124 0.34 14.06 24.30
CA PHE A 124 -0.25 13.84 25.63
C PHE A 124 0.19 14.85 26.69
N TYR A 125 1.29 15.59 26.48
CA TYR A 125 1.68 16.68 27.39
C TYR A 125 0.68 17.84 27.41
N GLU A 126 -0.12 18.00 26.36
CA GLU A 126 -1.06 19.09 26.17
C GLU A 126 -2.53 18.63 26.20
N ILE A 127 -2.75 17.30 26.34
CA ILE A 127 -4.09 16.74 26.47
C ILE A 127 -4.56 16.88 27.91
N ASP A 128 -5.70 17.54 28.10
CA ASP A 128 -6.36 17.70 29.39
C ASP A 128 -7.88 17.78 29.23
N ILE A 129 -8.62 17.76 30.34
CA ILE A 129 -10.07 17.93 30.37
C ILE A 129 -10.46 19.06 31.32
N ASP A 130 -11.24 20.01 30.82
CA ASP A 130 -11.87 21.00 31.67
C ASP A 130 -12.94 20.30 32.53
N THR A 131 -12.72 20.25 33.85
CA THR A 131 -13.59 19.54 34.80
C THR A 131 -14.94 20.22 35.03
N ALA A 132 -15.08 21.50 34.65
CA ALA A 132 -16.35 22.23 34.76
C ALA A 132 -17.23 22.06 33.51
N THR A 133 -16.62 22.06 32.32
CA THR A 133 -17.36 22.00 31.04
C THR A 133 -17.33 20.60 30.40
N GLY A 134 -16.46 19.72 30.85
CA GLY A 134 -16.21 18.41 30.24
C GLY A 134 -15.48 18.50 28.89
N LYS A 135 -14.97 19.66 28.50
CA LYS A 135 -14.34 19.87 27.20
C LYS A 135 -12.90 19.34 27.21
N VAL A 136 -12.59 18.48 26.25
CA VAL A 136 -11.22 17.97 26.02
C VAL A 136 -10.39 19.05 25.32
N MET A 137 -9.21 19.32 25.86
CA MET A 137 -8.21 20.24 25.31
C MET A 137 -7.05 19.43 24.71
N GLY A 138 -6.38 19.97 23.69
CA GLY A 138 -5.18 19.37 23.09
C GLY A 138 -5.42 18.11 22.24
N LEU A 139 -6.68 17.71 22.02
CA LEU A 139 -7.07 16.58 21.18
C LEU A 139 -7.85 17.05 19.94
N SER A 140 -7.14 17.59 18.93
CA SER A 140 -7.61 17.76 17.54
C SER A 140 -6.52 18.36 16.65
#